data_AF-A0A972MIF7-F1
#
_entry.id   AF-A0A972MIF7-F1
#
_cell.length_a   1.000
_cell.length_b   1.000
_cell.length_c   1.000
_cell.angle_alpha   90.00
_cell.angle_beta   90.00
_cell.angle_gamma   90.00
#
_symmetry.space_group_name_H-M   'P 1'
#
loop_
_entity.id
_entity.type
_entity.pdbx_description
1 polymer ?
#
loop_
_entity_poly.entity_id
_entity_poly.type
_entity_poly.pdbx_seq_one_letter_code
_entity_poly.pdbx_strand_id
1 'polypeptide(L)'
;MRKTKIVATIGPSSSSEKILEKLIKAGVNVFRFNFSHGDHSIHKENLEKVRRISSRLNKVVAVLQDLSGPKIRTGEIKEPFYVHYGDILEIVKKQIIGDKKRISINYPEILDQLKEGDKLYIADGSIRLEVVEKTNEGIKAKVLVGGLISSRKGVNFPNVKLNIPAITEKDKKDIEFGVKEGFDIIALSFVKTAEDVEEAKELIKKAGGDQPLFAKIEKHEAIEHIDEIIEKADGIMVARGDLGVEIEMEKVPVIQKMIIKKCNKAGKPVITATQMLTSMVSSPRPTRAEVSDVANAVLDGTDATMLSDETTVGKYPVEAVEVMAKTIIETEKIYPYYKDYGIKEKTSTGAIAKAAVDLSKDIKAKAIVAFTKSGKTARNVSKYRPECKILAITHDEKTLRRLSIVWGVEPYMVVESNENTDIMLKEFITYAYKKDFKPEDTLITLVGFVGGLTGSTSIIRILRKEDLKQFDFKI
;
A
#
# COMPACT_ATOMS: atom_id res chain seq x y z
N MET A 1 -1.16 -20.82 5.82
CA MET A 1 -0.33 -19.85 5.08
C MET A 1 -1.02 -18.50 5.19
N ARG A 2 -0.27 -17.45 5.52
CA ARG A 2 -0.81 -16.11 5.71
C ARG A 2 -1.37 -15.51 4.41
N LYS A 3 -2.58 -14.95 4.43
CA LYS A 3 -3.24 -14.34 3.25
C LYS A 3 -2.99 -12.84 3.17
N THR A 4 -3.25 -12.09 4.24
CA THR A 4 -3.00 -10.65 4.32
C THR A 4 -1.50 -10.37 4.28
N LYS A 5 -1.09 -9.44 3.42
CA LYS A 5 0.31 -9.12 3.13
C LYS A 5 0.89 -8.13 4.14
N ILE A 6 2.22 -8.11 4.25
CA ILE A 6 2.95 -7.15 5.09
C ILE A 6 3.80 -6.26 4.19
N VAL A 7 3.60 -4.95 4.36
CA VAL A 7 4.49 -3.92 3.83
C VAL A 7 5.38 -3.44 4.97
N ALA A 8 6.69 -3.37 4.76
CA ALA A 8 7.64 -2.80 5.73
C ALA A 8 8.39 -1.64 5.09
N THR A 9 8.55 -0.53 5.82
CA THR A 9 9.30 0.63 5.34
C THR A 9 10.78 0.45 5.64
N ILE A 10 11.64 0.66 4.62
CA ILE A 10 13.09 0.61 4.80
C ILE A 10 13.60 1.95 5.37
N GLY A 11 14.45 1.86 6.38
CA GLY A 11 15.16 3.01 6.94
C GLY A 11 16.43 2.63 7.70
N PRO A 12 16.98 3.55 8.50
CA PRO A 12 18.19 3.34 9.28
C PRO A 12 18.22 2.05 10.12
N SER A 13 17.10 1.64 10.72
CA SER A 13 17.05 0.41 11.54
C SER A 13 16.96 -0.88 10.71
N SER A 14 16.71 -0.80 9.41
CA SER A 14 16.43 -1.97 8.57
C SER A 14 17.26 -2.10 7.30
N SER A 15 18.10 -1.13 6.94
CA SER A 15 18.82 -1.09 5.66
C SER A 15 20.03 -2.03 5.56
N SER A 16 20.48 -2.63 6.67
CA SER A 16 21.56 -3.61 6.64
C SER A 16 21.09 -4.95 6.05
N GLU A 17 21.96 -5.64 5.31
CA GLU A 17 21.59 -6.91 4.65
C GLU A 17 21.08 -7.97 5.63
N LYS A 18 21.72 -8.06 6.81
CA LYS A 18 21.34 -9.01 7.86
C LYS A 18 19.91 -8.76 8.34
N ILE A 19 19.50 -7.51 8.47
CA ILE A 19 18.14 -7.17 8.92
C ILE A 19 17.15 -7.35 7.77
N LEU A 20 17.46 -6.92 6.55
CA LEU A 20 16.62 -7.18 5.37
C LEU A 20 16.35 -8.68 5.18
N GLU A 21 17.36 -9.53 5.33
CA GLU A 21 17.19 -11.00 5.28
C GLU A 21 16.24 -11.50 6.37
N LYS A 22 16.39 -11.03 7.61
CA LYS A 22 15.49 -11.38 8.71
C LYS A 22 14.05 -10.91 8.45
N LEU A 23 13.87 -9.70 7.91
CA LEU A 23 12.55 -9.15 7.59
C LEU A 23 11.84 -9.97 6.50
N ILE A 24 12.57 -10.37 5.45
CA ILE A 24 12.01 -11.24 4.40
C ILE A 24 11.60 -12.60 4.98
N LYS A 25 12.44 -13.19 5.84
CA LYS A 25 12.13 -14.47 6.51
C LYS A 25 10.95 -14.35 7.49
N ALA A 26 10.83 -13.22 8.19
CA ALA A 26 9.72 -12.94 9.10
C ALA A 26 8.39 -12.72 8.35
N GLY A 27 8.44 -12.39 7.05
CA GLY A 27 7.28 -12.40 6.17
C GLY A 27 7.01 -11.11 5.43
N VAL A 28 7.97 -10.18 5.30
CA VAL A 28 7.73 -9.00 4.45
C VAL A 28 7.42 -9.42 3.01
N ASN A 29 6.34 -8.88 2.45
CA ASN A 29 5.91 -9.11 1.07
C ASN A 29 6.30 -7.96 0.15
N VAL A 30 6.30 -6.74 0.69
CA VAL A 30 6.66 -5.52 -0.04
C VAL A 30 7.53 -4.63 0.84
N PHE A 31 8.63 -4.12 0.29
CA PHE A 31 9.39 -3.05 0.94
C PHE A 31 8.97 -1.69 0.40
N ARG A 32 8.57 -0.80 1.30
CA ARG A 32 8.29 0.61 1.00
C ARG A 32 9.57 1.44 1.12
N PHE A 33 9.80 2.28 0.13
CA PHE A 33 10.86 3.29 0.08
C PHE A 33 10.18 4.64 0.18
N ASN A 34 10.40 5.36 1.28
CA ASN A 34 9.79 6.66 1.51
C ASN A 34 10.68 7.77 0.92
N PHE A 35 10.28 8.35 -0.20
CA PHE A 35 11.05 9.39 -0.90
C PHE A 35 10.93 10.78 -0.25
N SER A 36 10.20 10.90 0.87
CA SER A 36 10.30 12.09 1.73
C SER A 36 11.69 12.21 2.40
N HIS A 37 12.45 11.11 2.44
CA HIS A 37 13.77 11.02 3.07
C HIS A 37 14.75 10.27 2.16
N GLY A 38 16.04 10.53 2.35
CA GLY A 38 17.11 9.92 1.55
C GLY A 38 17.15 10.46 0.12
N ASP A 39 18.30 10.28 -0.50
CA ASP A 39 18.50 10.58 -1.92
C ASP A 39 18.35 9.32 -2.78
N HIS A 40 18.37 9.52 -4.10
CA HIS A 40 18.29 8.44 -5.08
C HIS A 40 19.40 7.40 -4.94
N SER A 41 20.59 7.79 -4.48
CA SER A 41 21.71 6.86 -4.32
C SER A 41 21.47 5.85 -3.20
N ILE A 42 20.97 6.32 -2.05
CA ILE A 42 20.60 5.47 -0.92
C ILE A 42 19.44 4.54 -1.30
N HIS A 43 18.43 5.06 -2.02
CA HIS A 43 17.30 4.24 -2.48
C HIS A 43 17.74 3.16 -3.45
N LYS A 44 18.66 3.46 -4.37
CA LYS A 44 19.23 2.49 -5.30
C LYS A 44 19.99 1.37 -4.58
N GLU A 45 20.88 1.72 -3.65
CA GLU A 45 21.65 0.74 -2.88
C GLU A 45 20.73 -0.22 -2.11
N ASN A 46 19.69 0.32 -1.46
CA ASN A 46 18.71 -0.48 -0.73
C ASN A 46 17.87 -1.37 -1.66
N LEU A 47 17.51 -0.88 -2.85
CA LEU A 47 16.81 -1.66 -3.86
C LEU A 47 17.64 -2.87 -4.30
N GLU A 48 18.91 -2.67 -4.63
CA GLU A 48 19.82 -3.73 -5.05
C GLU A 48 20.00 -4.80 -3.96
N LYS A 49 20.15 -4.38 -2.69
CA LYS A 49 20.17 -5.30 -1.54
C LYS A 49 18.91 -6.14 -1.46
N VAL A 50 17.72 -5.52 -1.54
CA VAL A 50 16.44 -6.23 -1.50
C VAL A 50 16.37 -7.27 -2.62
N ARG A 51 16.70 -6.89 -3.86
CA ARG A 51 16.67 -7.81 -5.01
C ARG A 51 17.63 -9.00 -4.83
N ARG A 52 18.88 -8.73 -4.43
CA ARG A 52 19.90 -9.77 -4.18
C ARG A 52 19.47 -10.75 -3.10
N ILE A 53 18.98 -10.25 -1.96
CA ILE A 53 18.56 -11.10 -0.83
C ILE A 53 17.30 -11.89 -1.18
N SER A 54 16.32 -11.25 -1.83
CA SER A 54 15.07 -11.90 -2.28
C SER A 54 15.37 -13.08 -3.22
N SER A 55 16.27 -12.87 -4.18
CA SER A 55 16.72 -13.92 -5.11
C SER A 55 17.44 -15.06 -4.39
N ARG A 56 18.41 -14.74 -3.52
CA ARG A 56 19.14 -15.75 -2.71
C ARG A 56 18.21 -16.60 -1.83
N LEU A 57 17.17 -15.99 -1.27
CA LEU A 57 16.18 -16.70 -0.43
C LEU A 57 15.10 -17.41 -1.23
N ASN A 58 15.07 -17.26 -2.57
CA ASN A 58 13.99 -17.73 -3.43
C ASN A 58 12.60 -17.27 -2.91
N LYS A 59 12.50 -15.97 -2.58
CA LYS A 59 11.26 -15.32 -2.16
C LYS A 59 10.93 -14.22 -3.14
N VAL A 60 9.65 -14.01 -3.42
CA VAL A 60 9.17 -12.93 -4.29
C VAL A 60 8.77 -11.74 -3.42
N VAL A 61 9.58 -10.68 -3.44
CA VAL A 61 9.34 -9.45 -2.68
C VAL A 61 9.26 -8.27 -3.64
N ALA A 62 8.18 -7.50 -3.52
CA ALA A 62 8.00 -6.28 -4.30
C ALA A 62 8.69 -5.08 -3.63
N VAL A 63 8.95 -4.04 -4.40
CA VAL A 63 9.36 -2.73 -3.89
C VAL A 63 8.34 -1.66 -4.30
N LEU A 64 7.97 -0.83 -3.34
CA LEU A 64 7.01 0.25 -3.49
C LEU A 64 7.72 1.57 -3.28
N GLN A 65 7.68 2.45 -4.28
CA GLN A 65 8.12 3.83 -4.17
C GLN A 65 6.98 4.68 -3.62
N ASP A 66 7.16 5.31 -2.47
CA ASP A 66 6.19 6.25 -1.89
C ASP A 66 6.66 7.68 -2.09
N LEU A 67 5.96 8.41 -2.97
CA LEU A 67 6.27 9.79 -3.34
C LEU A 67 5.97 10.75 -2.19
N SER A 68 6.73 11.84 -2.10
CA SER A 68 6.59 12.76 -0.97
C SER A 68 5.30 13.57 -1.07
N GLY A 69 4.91 13.98 -2.28
CA GLY A 69 3.83 14.94 -2.48
C GLY A 69 4.13 16.31 -1.84
N PRO A 70 3.15 17.23 -1.87
CA PRO A 70 3.31 18.61 -1.41
C PRO A 70 3.21 18.75 0.12
N LYS A 71 4.05 18.03 0.88
CA LYS A 71 4.00 18.08 2.35
C LYS A 71 4.40 19.47 2.85
N ILE A 72 3.43 20.16 3.45
CA ILE A 72 3.62 21.50 4.01
C ILE A 72 4.35 21.39 5.34
N ARG A 73 5.33 22.25 5.55
CA ARG A 73 6.20 22.24 6.72
C ARG A 73 6.52 23.65 7.18
N THR A 74 6.76 23.78 8.49
CA THR A 74 7.37 24.98 9.06
C THR A 74 8.75 25.22 8.45
N GLY A 75 9.10 26.50 8.27
CA GLY A 75 10.42 26.93 7.82
C GLY A 75 11.51 26.64 8.85
N GLU A 76 12.65 27.30 8.69
CA GLU A 76 13.72 27.22 9.68
C GLU A 76 13.32 28.02 10.93
N ILE A 77 13.56 27.44 12.10
CA ILE A 77 13.31 28.05 13.40
C ILE A 77 14.66 28.22 14.09
N LYS A 78 14.93 29.41 14.64
CA LYS A 78 16.21 29.74 15.27
C LYS A 78 16.58 28.73 16.35
N GLU A 79 15.66 28.53 17.29
CA GLU A 79 15.73 27.54 18.35
C GLU A 79 14.31 27.04 18.63
N PRO A 80 14.10 25.74 18.91
CA PRO A 80 12.78 25.23 19.28
C PRO A 80 12.17 26.03 20.44
N PHE A 81 10.90 26.40 20.32
CA PHE A 81 10.21 27.20 21.34
C PHE A 81 8.81 26.67 21.62
N TYR A 82 8.35 26.91 22.84
CA TYR A 82 6.99 26.59 23.24
C TYR A 82 6.05 27.73 22.90
N VAL A 83 4.86 27.37 22.42
CA VAL A 83 3.68 28.23 22.36
C VAL A 83 2.64 27.72 23.35
N HIS A 84 1.89 28.63 23.95
CA HIS A 84 0.88 28.35 24.97
C HIS A 84 -0.52 28.75 24.51
N TYR A 85 -1.54 28.21 25.17
CA TYR A 85 -2.92 28.57 24.89
C TYR A 85 -3.13 30.08 24.95
N GLY A 86 -3.75 30.64 23.92
CA GLY A 86 -4.04 32.07 23.81
C GLY A 86 -2.94 32.91 23.18
N ASP A 87 -1.72 32.38 23.00
CA ASP A 87 -0.65 33.08 22.28
C ASP A 87 -1.07 33.36 20.84
N ILE A 88 -0.60 34.49 20.29
CA ILE A 88 -0.77 34.84 18.89
C ILE A 88 0.55 34.58 18.17
N LEU A 89 0.51 33.71 17.16
CA LEU A 89 1.61 33.40 16.27
C LEU A 89 1.31 33.93 14.88
N GLU A 90 2.24 34.66 14.29
CA GLU A 90 2.12 35.13 12.90
C GLU A 90 2.77 34.11 11.97
N ILE A 91 2.01 33.64 10.97
CA ILE A 91 2.54 32.81 9.90
C ILE A 91 2.69 33.71 8.68
N VAL A 92 3.92 33.96 8.26
CA VAL A 92 4.25 34.93 7.22
C VAL A 92 4.64 34.25 5.91
N LYS A 93 4.36 34.92 4.79
CA LYS A 93 4.70 34.46 3.43
C LYS A 93 6.19 34.52 3.15
N LYS A 94 6.87 35.54 3.68
CA LYS A 94 8.30 35.72 3.49
C LYS A 94 9.04 34.60 4.22
N GLN A 95 9.98 33.95 3.54
CA GLN A 95 10.86 33.00 4.20
C GLN A 95 11.74 33.71 5.22
N ILE A 96 11.64 33.28 6.48
CA ILE A 96 12.37 33.84 7.62
C ILE A 96 12.90 32.71 8.49
N ILE A 97 13.88 33.04 9.32
CA ILE A 97 14.22 32.21 10.48
C ILE A 97 13.20 32.56 11.57
N GLY A 98 12.29 31.64 11.83
CA GLY A 98 11.17 31.86 12.74
C GLY A 98 11.57 31.88 14.21
N ASP A 99 10.72 32.53 15.01
CA ASP A 99 10.83 32.71 16.45
C ASP A 99 9.45 32.63 17.13
N LYS A 100 9.38 32.95 18.43
CA LYS A 100 8.16 32.90 19.24
C LYS A 100 7.01 33.76 18.72
N LYS A 101 7.27 34.72 17.82
CA LYS A 101 6.26 35.63 17.27
C LYS A 101 5.90 35.29 15.84
N ARG A 102 6.90 34.98 15.00
CA ARG A 102 6.71 34.80 13.56
C ARG A 102 7.36 33.53 13.05
N ILE A 103 6.65 32.77 12.21
CA ILE A 103 7.20 31.63 11.47
C ILE A 103 6.82 31.70 9.99
N SER A 104 7.55 31.00 9.12
CA SER A 104 7.15 30.79 7.72
C SER A 104 6.81 29.32 7.45
N ILE A 105 6.21 29.05 6.29
CA ILE A 105 5.99 27.70 5.75
C ILE A 105 6.58 27.57 4.35
N ASN A 106 6.89 26.36 3.91
CA ASN A 106 7.48 26.10 2.58
C ASN A 106 6.54 26.36 1.38
N TYR A 107 5.23 26.53 1.61
CA TYR A 107 4.21 26.88 0.60
C TYR A 107 3.44 28.13 1.04
N PRO A 108 4.05 29.33 0.98
CA PRO A 108 3.47 30.55 1.52
C PRO A 108 2.18 31.02 0.83
N GLU A 109 1.97 30.65 -0.43
CA GLU A 109 0.76 30.96 -1.22
C GLU A 109 -0.51 30.33 -0.64
N ILE A 110 -0.38 29.32 0.23
CA ILE A 110 -1.51 28.73 0.94
C ILE A 110 -2.17 29.74 1.88
N LEU A 111 -1.37 30.64 2.47
CA LEU A 111 -1.87 31.62 3.44
C LEU A 111 -2.91 32.56 2.81
N ASP A 112 -2.87 32.74 1.48
CA ASP A 112 -3.85 33.52 0.73
C ASP A 112 -5.21 32.84 0.60
N GLN A 113 -5.27 31.53 0.81
CA GLN A 113 -6.51 30.74 0.68
C GLN A 113 -7.26 30.62 2.01
N LEU A 114 -6.59 31.00 3.11
CA LEU A 114 -7.14 30.94 4.47
C LEU A 114 -8.05 32.12 4.78
N LYS A 115 -8.99 31.86 5.69
CA LYS A 115 -9.99 32.78 6.24
C LYS A 115 -9.96 32.72 7.76
N GLU A 116 -10.50 33.75 8.41
CA GLU A 116 -10.72 33.73 9.86
C GLU A 116 -11.58 32.52 10.26
N GLY A 117 -11.20 31.86 11.35
CA GLY A 117 -11.80 30.61 11.82
C GLY A 117 -11.21 29.33 11.22
N ASP A 118 -10.41 29.42 10.14
CA ASP A 118 -9.72 28.23 9.62
C ASP A 118 -8.70 27.71 10.63
N LYS A 119 -8.55 26.38 10.69
CA LYS A 119 -7.62 25.73 11.61
C LYS A 119 -6.30 25.43 10.91
N LEU A 120 -5.22 25.58 11.65
CA LEU A 120 -3.87 25.15 11.26
C LEU A 120 -3.29 24.28 12.36
N TYR A 121 -2.84 23.09 11.98
CA TYR A 121 -2.26 22.11 12.88
C TYR A 121 -0.77 21.95 12.59
N ILE A 122 0.07 21.92 13.62
CA ILE A 122 1.52 21.72 13.49
C ILE A 122 1.90 20.44 14.22
N ALA A 123 2.89 19.72 13.67
CA ALA A 123 3.42 18.48 14.23
C ALA A 123 2.31 17.44 14.46
N ASP A 124 1.68 17.05 13.35
CA ASP A 124 0.66 15.99 13.27
C ASP A 124 -0.52 16.21 14.23
N GLY A 125 -0.97 17.47 14.37
CA GLY A 125 -2.13 17.83 15.19
C GLY A 125 -1.86 18.06 16.68
N SER A 126 -0.60 17.91 17.13
CA SER A 126 -0.23 18.14 18.53
C SER A 126 -0.30 19.60 18.94
N ILE A 127 -0.01 20.53 18.02
CA ILE A 127 -0.19 21.97 18.19
C ILE A 127 -1.34 22.39 17.29
N ARG A 128 -2.29 23.15 17.83
CA ARG A 128 -3.49 23.59 17.10
C ARG A 128 -3.63 25.08 17.19
N LEU A 129 -3.81 25.72 16.05
CA LEU A 129 -4.03 27.15 15.90
C LEU A 129 -5.31 27.41 15.12
N GLU A 130 -5.89 28.58 15.33
CA GLU A 130 -7.05 29.09 14.57
C GLU A 130 -6.71 30.47 14.04
N VAL A 131 -6.97 30.70 12.75
CA VAL A 131 -6.73 31.99 12.10
C VAL A 131 -7.67 33.02 12.70
N VAL A 132 -7.11 34.11 13.24
CA VAL A 132 -7.89 35.21 13.83
C VAL A 132 -7.84 36.49 13.01
N GLU A 133 -6.85 36.64 12.13
CA GLU A 133 -6.70 37.83 11.29
C GLU A 133 -5.88 37.48 10.05
N LYS A 134 -6.32 37.97 8.89
CA LYS A 134 -5.50 37.95 7.67
C LYS A 134 -4.73 39.26 7.55
N THR A 135 -3.43 39.19 7.28
CA THR A 135 -2.57 40.36 7.14
C THR A 135 -2.00 40.44 5.73
N ASN A 136 -1.44 41.59 5.37
CA ASN A 136 -0.71 41.74 4.09
C ASN A 136 0.51 40.81 4.01
N GLU A 137 1.09 40.44 5.16
CA GLU A 137 2.30 39.60 5.25
C GLU A 137 2.00 38.11 5.41
N GLY A 138 0.74 37.72 5.65
CA GLY A 138 0.32 36.34 5.92
C GLY A 138 -0.94 36.26 6.78
N ILE A 139 -0.86 35.58 7.92
CA ILE A 139 -1.96 35.44 8.87
C ILE A 139 -1.48 35.58 10.31
N LYS A 140 -2.37 35.97 11.22
CA LYS A 140 -2.22 35.75 12.66
C LYS A 140 -3.13 34.62 13.10
N ALA A 141 -2.58 33.70 13.88
CA ALA A 141 -3.33 32.57 14.40
C ALA A 141 -3.20 32.48 15.91
N LYS A 142 -4.32 32.26 16.59
CA LYS A 142 -4.37 32.06 18.03
C LYS A 142 -4.14 30.59 18.35
N VAL A 143 -3.28 30.32 19.32
CA VAL A 143 -2.96 28.97 19.77
C VAL A 143 -4.11 28.43 20.62
N LEU A 144 -4.71 27.34 20.17
CA LEU A 144 -5.75 26.57 20.87
C LEU A 144 -5.17 25.42 21.67
N VAL A 145 -4.09 24.81 21.20
CA VAL A 145 -3.35 23.78 21.91
C VAL A 145 -1.86 24.09 21.75
N GLY A 146 -1.20 24.35 22.87
CA GLY A 146 0.22 24.69 22.92
C GLY A 146 1.14 23.48 22.76
N GLY A 147 2.41 23.74 22.47
CA GLY A 147 3.42 22.70 22.32
C GLY A 147 4.75 23.25 21.79
N LEU A 148 5.70 22.34 21.55
CA LEU A 148 7.03 22.68 21.05
C LEU A 148 7.02 22.82 19.53
N ILE A 149 7.24 24.03 19.03
CA ILE A 149 7.49 24.29 17.62
C ILE A 149 8.98 24.14 17.33
N SER A 150 9.31 23.44 16.26
CA SER A 150 10.67 23.35 15.72
C SER A 150 10.65 23.33 14.19
N SER A 151 11.84 23.38 13.59
CA SER A 151 12.02 23.44 12.14
C SER A 151 11.42 22.23 11.42
N ARG A 152 10.91 22.45 10.20
CA ARG A 152 10.49 21.41 9.25
C ARG A 152 9.41 20.45 9.79
N LYS A 153 8.59 20.91 10.73
CA LYS A 153 7.45 20.16 11.25
C LYS A 153 6.29 20.21 10.27
N GLY A 154 5.56 19.10 10.11
CA GLY A 154 4.39 19.03 9.24
C GLY A 154 3.33 20.05 9.66
N VAL A 155 2.71 20.69 8.67
CA VAL A 155 1.62 21.64 8.85
C VAL A 155 0.41 21.16 8.06
N ASN A 156 -0.75 21.13 8.69
CA ASN A 156 -2.00 20.67 8.11
C ASN A 156 -3.08 21.74 8.24
N PHE A 157 -4.00 21.75 7.29
CA PHE A 157 -5.11 22.71 7.21
C PHE A 157 -6.42 21.91 7.06
N PRO A 158 -6.94 21.34 8.15
CA PRO A 158 -8.12 20.48 8.11
C PRO A 158 -9.34 21.26 7.62
N ASN A 159 -10.16 20.61 6.80
CA ASN A 159 -11.35 21.18 6.16
C ASN A 159 -11.11 22.39 5.25
N VAL A 160 -9.85 22.68 4.89
CA VAL A 160 -9.51 23.74 3.92
C VAL A 160 -9.17 23.10 2.58
N LYS A 161 -9.92 23.50 1.53
CA LYS A 161 -9.65 23.07 0.15
C LYS A 161 -8.47 23.85 -0.41
N LEU A 162 -7.30 23.23 -0.40
CA LEU A 162 -6.06 23.84 -0.85
C LEU A 162 -5.79 23.58 -2.33
N ASN A 163 -5.58 24.65 -3.09
CA ASN A 163 -5.17 24.61 -4.48
C ASN A 163 -3.63 24.45 -4.59
N ILE A 164 -3.15 23.26 -4.24
CA ILE A 164 -1.75 22.85 -4.40
C ILE A 164 -1.71 21.62 -5.31
N PRO A 165 -0.80 21.55 -6.30
CA PRO A 165 -0.61 20.35 -7.11
C PRO A 165 -0.30 19.14 -6.25
N ALA A 166 -0.93 18.00 -6.51
CA ALA A 166 -0.65 16.74 -5.81
C ALA A 166 0.76 16.20 -6.12
N ILE A 167 1.32 16.58 -7.27
CA ILE A 167 2.62 16.11 -7.76
C ILE A 167 3.58 17.29 -7.84
N THR A 168 4.68 17.21 -7.09
CA THR A 168 5.72 18.25 -7.09
C THR A 168 6.76 18.01 -8.19
N GLU A 169 7.59 19.03 -8.49
CA GLU A 169 8.75 18.86 -9.39
C GLU A 169 9.76 17.82 -8.89
N LYS A 170 9.84 17.64 -7.56
CA LYS A 170 10.62 16.56 -6.97
C LYS A 170 9.98 15.20 -7.29
N ASP A 171 8.66 15.07 -7.11
CA ASP A 171 7.96 13.81 -7.39
C ASP A 171 8.06 13.41 -8.86
N LYS A 172 8.07 14.36 -9.81
CA LYS A 172 8.31 14.06 -11.24
C LYS A 172 9.67 13.38 -11.45
N LYS A 173 10.73 13.94 -10.87
CA LYS A 173 12.09 13.36 -10.93
C LYS A 173 12.17 12.01 -10.20
N ASP A 174 11.45 11.88 -9.09
CA ASP A 174 11.39 10.63 -8.34
C ASP A 174 10.67 9.54 -9.15
N ILE A 175 9.57 9.86 -9.84
CA ILE A 175 8.87 8.92 -10.74
C ILE A 175 9.82 8.44 -11.84
N GLU A 176 10.53 9.34 -12.52
CA GLU A 176 11.51 8.97 -13.56
C GLU A 176 12.57 8.00 -13.02
N PHE A 177 13.12 8.32 -11.84
CA PHE A 177 14.07 7.44 -11.16
C PHE A 177 13.47 6.07 -10.84
N GLY A 178 12.28 6.04 -10.24
CA GLY A 178 11.61 4.80 -9.84
C GLY A 178 11.27 3.90 -11.03
N VAL A 179 10.86 4.50 -12.15
CA VAL A 179 10.63 3.81 -13.41
C VAL A 179 11.92 3.21 -13.95
N LYS A 180 12.99 4.01 -14.03
CA LYS A 180 14.30 3.59 -14.54
C LYS A 180 14.93 2.46 -13.72
N GLU A 181 14.89 2.56 -12.39
CA GLU A 181 15.51 1.57 -11.50
C GLU A 181 14.64 0.31 -11.30
N GLY A 182 13.41 0.30 -11.83
CA GLY A 182 12.55 -0.90 -11.82
C GLY A 182 11.83 -1.12 -10.48
N PHE A 183 11.32 -0.05 -9.88
CA PHE A 183 10.33 -0.18 -8.80
C PHE A 183 9.06 -0.87 -9.30
N ASP A 184 8.46 -1.72 -8.45
CA ASP A 184 7.34 -2.55 -8.87
C ASP A 184 6.00 -1.79 -8.80
N ILE A 185 5.85 -0.89 -7.83
CA ILE A 185 4.63 -0.14 -7.48
C ILE A 185 5.02 1.31 -7.12
N ILE A 186 4.19 2.29 -7.48
CA ILE A 186 4.34 3.69 -7.05
C ILE A 186 3.12 4.09 -6.23
N ALA A 187 3.31 4.83 -5.13
CA ALA A 187 2.25 5.41 -4.33
C ALA A 187 2.32 6.94 -4.35
N LEU A 188 1.18 7.59 -4.56
CA LEU A 188 1.03 9.04 -4.62
C LEU A 188 0.42 9.55 -3.32
N SER A 189 1.14 10.45 -2.64
CA SER A 189 0.70 11.13 -1.40
C SER A 189 -0.28 12.25 -1.69
N PHE A 190 -1.10 12.60 -0.68
CA PHE A 190 -2.02 13.76 -0.70
C PHE A 190 -2.95 13.82 -1.93
N VAL A 191 -3.38 12.66 -2.44
CA VAL A 191 -4.40 12.60 -3.51
C VAL A 191 -5.66 13.27 -3.01
N LYS A 192 -6.31 14.06 -3.88
CA LYS A 192 -7.59 14.72 -3.62
C LYS A 192 -8.66 14.28 -4.62
N THR A 193 -8.28 14.07 -5.89
CA THR A 193 -9.22 13.75 -6.97
C THR A 193 -8.71 12.63 -7.89
N ALA A 194 -9.55 12.20 -8.82
CA ALA A 194 -9.19 11.19 -9.82
C ALA A 194 -8.17 11.72 -10.83
N GLU A 195 -8.20 13.02 -11.14
CA GLU A 195 -7.27 13.70 -12.04
C GLU A 195 -5.83 13.63 -11.53
N ASP A 196 -5.61 13.76 -10.21
CA ASP A 196 -4.28 13.61 -9.59
C ASP A 196 -3.67 12.21 -9.92
N VAL A 197 -4.52 11.18 -9.90
CA VAL A 197 -4.13 9.80 -10.20
C VAL A 197 -3.82 9.63 -11.69
N GLU A 198 -4.63 10.23 -12.57
CA GLU A 198 -4.42 10.18 -14.01
C GLU A 198 -3.13 10.92 -14.41
N GLU A 199 -2.87 12.11 -13.86
CA GLU A 199 -1.65 12.87 -14.09
C GLU A 199 -0.39 12.05 -13.73
N ALA A 200 -0.38 11.43 -12.54
CA ALA A 200 0.75 10.59 -12.14
C ALA A 200 0.91 9.36 -13.05
N LYS A 201 -0.17 8.72 -13.50
CA LYS A 201 -0.11 7.60 -14.46
C LYS A 201 0.45 8.04 -15.82
N GLU A 202 0.10 9.24 -16.28
CA GLU A 202 0.68 9.81 -17.49
C GLU A 202 2.19 10.06 -17.34
N LEU A 203 2.63 10.58 -16.19
CA LEU A 203 4.06 10.79 -15.92
C LEU A 203 4.84 9.47 -15.90
N ILE A 204 4.28 8.43 -15.26
CA ILE A 204 4.86 7.07 -15.28
C ILE A 204 4.99 6.57 -16.71
N LYS A 205 3.93 6.73 -17.53
CA LYS A 205 3.95 6.31 -18.94
C LYS A 205 4.96 7.11 -19.77
N LYS A 206 5.06 8.43 -19.57
CA LYS A 206 6.04 9.30 -20.23
C LYS A 206 7.48 8.90 -19.88
N ALA A 207 7.73 8.45 -18.65
CA ALA A 207 9.01 7.88 -18.24
C ALA A 207 9.28 6.45 -18.79
N GLY A 208 8.35 5.86 -19.54
CA GLY A 208 8.46 4.52 -20.11
C GLY A 208 8.04 3.39 -19.16
N GLY A 209 7.35 3.73 -18.07
CA GLY A 209 6.90 2.82 -17.04
C GLY A 209 5.46 2.32 -17.23
N ASP A 210 5.14 1.28 -16.46
CA ASP A 210 3.82 0.64 -16.39
C ASP A 210 3.44 0.28 -14.94
N GLN A 211 4.08 0.93 -13.97
CA GLN A 211 3.88 0.68 -12.55
C GLN A 211 2.42 0.95 -12.16
N PRO A 212 1.77 0.03 -11.42
CA PRO A 212 0.48 0.31 -10.80
C PRO A 212 0.62 1.47 -9.81
N LEU A 213 -0.32 2.41 -9.87
CA LEU A 213 -0.34 3.59 -9.01
C LEU A 213 -1.30 3.38 -7.84
N PHE A 214 -0.78 3.50 -6.62
CA PHE A 214 -1.57 3.45 -5.38
C PHE A 214 -1.87 4.88 -4.91
N ALA A 215 -3.15 5.24 -4.79
CA ALA A 215 -3.53 6.53 -4.23
C ALA A 215 -3.55 6.45 -2.70
N LYS A 216 -2.86 7.38 -2.03
CA LYS A 216 -2.87 7.50 -0.57
C LYS A 216 -4.00 8.43 -0.15
N ILE A 217 -4.92 7.91 0.65
CA ILE A 217 -6.07 8.66 1.15
C ILE A 217 -5.68 9.29 2.49
N GLU A 218 -5.29 10.56 2.38
CA GLU A 218 -4.76 11.38 3.49
C GLU A 218 -5.57 12.67 3.67
N LYS A 219 -6.34 13.07 2.65
CA LYS A 219 -7.06 14.34 2.58
C LYS A 219 -8.57 14.12 2.68
N HIS A 220 -9.28 15.09 3.26
CA HIS A 220 -10.74 15.02 3.38
C HIS A 220 -11.42 15.03 2.01
N GLU A 221 -10.89 15.77 1.04
CA GLU A 221 -11.37 15.82 -0.34
C GLU A 221 -11.36 14.44 -1.01
N ALA A 222 -10.33 13.63 -0.76
CA ALA A 222 -10.26 12.27 -1.32
C ALA A 222 -11.35 11.33 -0.78
N ILE A 223 -11.93 11.63 0.38
CA ILE A 223 -13.07 10.88 0.89
C ILE A 223 -14.34 11.24 0.11
N GLU A 224 -14.51 12.52 -0.25
CA GLU A 224 -15.62 13.00 -1.09
C GLU A 224 -15.57 12.35 -2.49
N HIS A 225 -14.36 12.23 -3.06
CA HIS A 225 -14.11 11.68 -4.40
C HIS A 225 -13.69 10.20 -4.43
N ILE A 226 -13.91 9.46 -3.34
CA ILE A 226 -13.29 8.14 -3.16
C ILE A 226 -13.67 7.12 -4.25
N ASP A 227 -14.89 7.18 -4.79
CA ASP A 227 -15.35 6.24 -5.82
C ASP A 227 -14.61 6.47 -7.14
N GLU A 228 -14.42 7.72 -7.53
CA GLU A 228 -13.70 8.13 -8.76
C GLU A 228 -12.21 7.82 -8.63
N ILE A 229 -11.60 8.11 -7.48
CA ILE A 229 -10.20 7.77 -7.18
C ILE A 229 -10.01 6.25 -7.25
N ILE A 230 -10.89 5.48 -6.60
CA ILE A 230 -10.86 4.03 -6.67
C ILE A 230 -11.00 3.58 -8.12
N GLU A 231 -11.81 4.20 -8.97
CA GLU A 231 -11.95 3.81 -10.38
C GLU A 231 -10.65 3.98 -11.18
N LYS A 232 -9.87 5.04 -10.94
CA LYS A 232 -8.66 5.35 -11.72
C LYS A 232 -7.36 4.74 -11.16
N ALA A 233 -7.27 4.60 -9.84
CA ALA A 233 -6.09 4.05 -9.17
C ALA A 233 -5.95 2.54 -9.38
N ASP A 234 -4.76 1.98 -9.25
CA ASP A 234 -4.55 0.52 -9.34
C ASP A 234 -4.59 -0.16 -7.96
N GLY A 235 -4.46 0.63 -6.89
CA GLY A 235 -4.65 0.24 -5.50
C GLY A 235 -4.84 1.48 -4.62
N ILE A 236 -5.15 1.27 -3.35
CA ILE A 236 -5.38 2.34 -2.37
C ILE A 236 -4.52 2.10 -1.13
N MET A 237 -4.06 3.18 -0.50
CA MET A 237 -3.46 3.13 0.84
C MET A 237 -4.25 4.05 1.78
N VAL A 238 -4.82 3.49 2.85
CA VAL A 238 -5.49 4.24 3.90
C VAL A 238 -4.41 4.71 4.89
N ALA A 239 -3.98 5.96 4.76
CA ALA A 239 -2.89 6.54 5.54
C ALA A 239 -3.44 7.28 6.76
N ARG A 240 -3.67 6.50 7.82
CA ARG A 240 -4.47 6.88 9.00
C ARG A 240 -3.87 8.02 9.83
N GLY A 241 -2.54 8.14 9.85
CA GLY A 241 -1.80 9.19 10.54
C GLY A 241 -2.15 10.57 9.98
N ASP A 242 -1.80 10.83 8.72
CA ASP A 242 -2.14 12.11 8.08
C ASP A 242 -3.67 12.30 7.97
N LEU A 243 -4.44 11.23 7.67
CA LEU A 243 -5.90 11.32 7.61
C LEU A 243 -6.52 11.74 8.95
N GLY A 244 -6.06 11.19 10.07
CA GLY A 244 -6.55 11.53 11.41
C GLY A 244 -6.18 12.93 11.89
N VAL A 245 -5.32 13.64 11.17
CA VAL A 245 -5.06 15.07 11.36
C VAL A 245 -6.03 15.93 10.54
N GLU A 246 -6.44 15.43 9.36
CA GLU A 246 -7.32 16.13 8.42
C GLU A 246 -8.81 16.00 8.75
N ILE A 247 -9.21 14.91 9.41
CA ILE A 247 -10.58 14.66 9.86
C ILE A 247 -10.63 14.27 11.35
N GLU A 248 -11.82 14.35 11.95
CA GLU A 248 -12.02 13.89 13.33
C GLU A 248 -11.62 12.42 13.50
N MET A 249 -10.79 12.14 14.50
CA MET A 249 -10.12 10.85 14.66
C MET A 249 -11.09 9.68 14.83
N GLU A 250 -12.24 9.89 15.46
CA GLU A 250 -13.29 8.89 15.64
C GLU A 250 -13.97 8.48 14.33
N LYS A 251 -13.86 9.29 13.27
CA LYS A 251 -14.38 8.96 11.93
C LYS A 251 -13.42 8.06 11.15
N VAL A 252 -12.12 8.06 11.47
CA VAL A 252 -11.08 7.32 10.72
C VAL A 252 -11.39 5.81 10.65
N PRO A 253 -11.76 5.10 11.73
CA PRO A 253 -12.08 3.68 11.65
C PRO A 253 -13.29 3.38 10.74
N VAL A 254 -14.29 4.25 10.72
CA VAL A 254 -15.49 4.10 9.87
C VAL A 254 -15.11 4.28 8.40
N ILE A 255 -14.31 5.29 8.09
CA ILE A 255 -13.84 5.59 6.73
C ILE A 255 -12.89 4.49 6.22
N GLN A 256 -11.99 3.97 7.06
CA GLN A 256 -11.15 2.82 6.72
C GLN A 256 -12.01 1.64 6.23
N LYS A 257 -13.02 1.24 7.01
CA LYS A 257 -13.94 0.14 6.67
C LYS A 257 -14.65 0.38 5.34
N MET A 258 -15.13 1.61 5.14
CA MET A 258 -15.79 2.03 3.91
C MET A 258 -14.86 1.92 2.70
N ILE A 259 -13.64 2.45 2.78
CA ILE A 259 -12.65 2.41 1.70
C ILE A 259 -12.26 0.96 1.38
N ILE A 260 -11.94 0.15 2.39
CA ILE A 260 -11.55 -1.26 2.19
C ILE A 260 -12.68 -2.02 1.48
N LYS A 261 -13.94 -1.86 1.93
CA LYS A 261 -15.09 -2.51 1.29
C LYS A 261 -15.25 -2.10 -0.18
N LYS A 262 -15.08 -0.81 -0.50
CA LYS A 262 -15.15 -0.31 -1.88
C LYS A 262 -14.01 -0.87 -2.74
N CYS A 263 -12.78 -0.90 -2.22
CA CYS A 263 -11.62 -1.50 -2.90
C CYS A 263 -11.83 -2.98 -3.20
N ASN A 264 -12.30 -3.74 -2.21
CA ASN A 264 -12.59 -5.17 -2.36
C ASN A 264 -13.65 -5.41 -3.43
N LYS A 265 -14.72 -4.60 -3.45
CA LYS A 265 -15.76 -4.66 -4.49
C LYS A 265 -15.20 -4.38 -5.89
N ALA A 266 -14.27 -3.42 -6.00
CA ALA A 266 -13.59 -3.07 -7.25
C ALA A 266 -12.48 -4.06 -7.65
N GLY A 267 -12.09 -4.98 -6.77
CA GLY A 267 -10.96 -5.89 -6.98
C GLY A 267 -9.61 -5.19 -7.00
N LYS A 268 -9.48 -4.06 -6.28
CA LYS A 268 -8.26 -3.26 -6.18
C LYS A 268 -7.59 -3.47 -4.83
N PRO A 269 -6.28 -3.76 -4.77
CA PRO A 269 -5.60 -4.00 -3.50
C PRO A 269 -5.64 -2.76 -2.61
N VAL A 270 -5.85 -2.97 -1.31
CA VAL A 270 -5.86 -1.90 -0.31
C VAL A 270 -4.84 -2.17 0.81
N ILE A 271 -4.08 -1.14 1.17
CA ILE A 271 -3.09 -1.16 2.24
C ILE A 271 -3.63 -0.34 3.41
N THR A 272 -3.70 -0.93 4.60
CA THR A 272 -3.97 -0.19 5.84
C THR A 272 -2.64 0.21 6.47
N ALA A 273 -2.41 1.52 6.60
CA ALA A 273 -1.11 2.09 6.88
C ALA A 273 -1.09 3.00 8.10
N THR A 274 0.13 3.16 8.67
CA THR A 274 0.49 4.00 9.83
C THR A 274 -0.17 3.57 11.14
N GLN A 275 0.53 3.76 12.25
CA GLN A 275 0.02 3.49 13.60
C GLN A 275 -0.52 2.08 13.86
N MET A 276 0.05 1.06 13.20
CA MET A 276 -0.39 -0.32 13.41
C MET A 276 0.21 -0.92 14.69
N LEU A 277 1.52 -0.71 14.92
CA LEU A 277 2.24 -1.22 16.09
C LEU A 277 3.21 -0.14 16.63
N THR A 278 2.82 1.14 16.65
CA THR A 278 3.69 2.29 16.96
C THR A 278 4.51 2.14 18.24
N SER A 279 3.95 1.56 19.30
CA SER A 279 4.68 1.34 20.55
C SER A 279 5.93 0.48 20.33
N MET A 280 5.96 -0.36 19.29
CA MET A 280 7.11 -1.19 18.94
C MET A 280 8.30 -0.42 18.35
N VAL A 281 8.16 0.89 18.09
CA VAL A 281 9.30 1.76 17.84
C VAL A 281 10.27 1.76 19.03
N SER A 282 9.74 1.75 20.25
CA SER A 282 10.52 1.84 21.49
C SER A 282 10.37 0.65 22.44
N SER A 283 9.38 -0.23 22.22
CA SER A 283 9.07 -1.40 23.05
C SER A 283 9.21 -2.72 22.27
N PRO A 284 9.70 -3.81 22.87
CA PRO A 284 9.76 -5.11 22.21
C PRO A 284 8.39 -5.80 22.08
N ARG A 285 7.32 -5.22 22.65
CA ARG A 285 5.96 -5.76 22.60
C ARG A 285 4.95 -4.63 22.33
N PRO A 286 3.90 -4.89 21.53
CA PRO A 286 2.85 -3.92 21.34
C PRO A 286 1.87 -3.91 22.52
N THR A 287 1.00 -2.90 22.51
CA THR A 287 -0.19 -2.86 23.35
C THR A 287 -1.27 -3.82 22.83
N ARG A 288 -2.24 -4.15 23.70
CA ARG A 288 -3.42 -4.94 23.28
C ARG A 288 -4.29 -4.19 22.25
N ALA A 289 -4.34 -2.87 22.35
CA ALA A 289 -5.09 -2.02 21.42
C ALA A 289 -4.52 -2.10 20.00
N GLU A 290 -3.19 -2.05 19.86
CA GLU A 290 -2.52 -2.18 18.56
C GLU A 290 -2.71 -3.56 17.94
N VAL A 291 -2.63 -4.64 18.73
CA VAL A 291 -2.94 -5.99 18.24
C VAL A 291 -4.39 -6.09 17.77
N SER A 292 -5.33 -5.49 18.52
CA SER A 292 -6.74 -5.41 18.14
C SER A 292 -6.94 -4.60 16.85
N ASP A 293 -6.19 -3.52 16.65
CA ASP A 293 -6.26 -2.68 15.45
C ASP A 293 -5.78 -3.46 14.21
N VAL A 294 -4.66 -4.16 14.30
CA VAL A 294 -4.18 -5.07 13.24
C VAL A 294 -5.25 -6.13 12.91
N ALA A 295 -5.83 -6.77 13.93
CA ALA A 295 -6.86 -7.79 13.73
C ALA A 295 -8.11 -7.21 13.04
N ASN A 296 -8.54 -6.01 13.42
CA ASN A 296 -9.67 -5.34 12.78
C ASN A 296 -9.38 -4.99 11.32
N ALA A 297 -8.18 -4.48 10.99
CA ALA A 297 -7.81 -4.22 9.60
C ALA A 297 -7.85 -5.49 8.74
N VAL A 298 -7.42 -6.64 9.31
CA VAL A 298 -7.55 -7.95 8.66
C VAL A 298 -9.02 -8.30 8.43
N LEU A 299 -9.87 -8.24 9.46
CA LEU A 299 -11.29 -8.62 9.37
C LEU A 299 -12.11 -7.69 8.47
N ASP A 300 -11.71 -6.42 8.38
CA ASP A 300 -12.25 -5.45 7.42
C ASP A 300 -11.97 -5.86 5.97
N GLY A 301 -10.92 -6.66 5.78
CA GLY A 301 -10.57 -7.28 4.50
C GLY A 301 -9.45 -6.54 3.77
N THR A 302 -8.52 -5.89 4.49
CA THR A 302 -7.34 -5.27 3.89
C THR A 302 -6.50 -6.29 3.13
N ASP A 303 -5.91 -5.90 1.99
CA ASP A 303 -4.99 -6.77 1.26
C ASP A 303 -3.63 -6.83 1.95
N ALA A 304 -3.20 -5.70 2.50
CA ALA A 304 -1.96 -5.59 3.26
C ALA A 304 -2.08 -4.68 4.47
N THR A 305 -1.22 -4.93 5.46
CA THR A 305 -0.94 -4.07 6.60
C THR A 305 0.47 -3.50 6.47
N MET A 306 0.69 -2.24 6.85
CA MET A 306 1.98 -1.57 6.68
C MET A 306 2.62 -1.12 8.00
N LEU A 307 3.89 -1.46 8.18
CA LEU A 307 4.77 -0.91 9.22
C LEU A 307 5.56 0.28 8.66
N SER A 308 5.56 1.37 9.41
CA SER A 308 6.20 2.65 9.06
C SER A 308 7.43 2.88 9.93
N ASP A 309 7.31 3.65 11.01
CA ASP A 309 8.43 3.96 11.90
C ASP A 309 8.95 2.72 12.62
N GLU A 310 8.06 1.74 12.87
CA GLU A 310 8.39 0.47 13.51
C GLU A 310 9.56 -0.24 12.83
N THR A 311 9.65 -0.17 11.50
CA THR A 311 10.74 -0.78 10.72
C THR A 311 11.77 0.22 10.21
N THR A 312 11.42 1.52 10.14
CA THR A 312 12.31 2.56 9.60
C THR A 312 13.34 3.02 10.63
N VAL A 313 12.89 3.37 11.83
CA VAL A 313 13.73 3.92 12.92
C VAL A 313 13.57 3.16 14.24
N GLY A 314 12.64 2.21 14.31
CA GLY A 314 12.32 1.46 15.51
C GLY A 314 13.48 0.58 16.00
N LYS A 315 13.50 0.33 17.31
CA LYS A 315 14.49 -0.53 17.97
C LYS A 315 14.26 -2.01 17.70
N TYR A 316 13.05 -2.40 17.30
CA TYR A 316 12.61 -3.80 17.17
C TYR A 316 11.97 -4.09 15.79
N PRO A 317 12.65 -3.81 14.67
CA PRO A 317 12.06 -3.87 13.33
C PRO A 317 11.66 -5.29 12.92
N VAL A 318 12.43 -6.31 13.32
CA VAL A 318 12.14 -7.70 12.96
C VAL A 318 10.97 -8.23 13.80
N GLU A 319 10.99 -7.95 15.09
CA GLU A 319 9.95 -8.34 16.04
C GLU A 319 8.60 -7.70 15.68
N ALA A 320 8.59 -6.45 15.21
CA ALA A 320 7.37 -5.81 14.74
C ALA A 320 6.74 -6.58 13.55
N VAL A 321 7.55 -7.03 12.59
CA VAL A 321 7.07 -7.88 11.47
C VAL A 321 6.58 -9.23 11.99
N GLU A 322 7.29 -9.88 12.91
CA GLU A 322 6.90 -11.17 13.47
C GLU A 322 5.58 -11.08 14.24
N VAL A 323 5.39 -10.02 15.02
CA VAL A 323 4.14 -9.79 15.75
C VAL A 323 3.00 -9.52 14.79
N MET A 324 3.21 -8.65 13.79
CA MET A 324 2.23 -8.41 12.72
C MET A 324 1.82 -9.73 12.03
N ALA A 325 2.81 -10.56 11.65
CA ALA A 325 2.56 -11.84 10.99
C ALA A 325 1.78 -12.83 11.88
N LYS A 326 2.13 -12.94 13.17
CA LYS A 326 1.42 -13.80 14.14
C LYS A 326 -0.02 -13.34 14.35
N THR A 327 -0.25 -12.04 14.53
CA THR A 327 -1.59 -11.47 14.69
C THR A 327 -2.46 -11.73 13.46
N ILE A 328 -1.91 -11.55 12.25
CA ILE A 328 -2.63 -11.87 11.01
C ILE A 328 -3.01 -13.35 10.97
N ILE A 329 -2.06 -14.26 11.21
CA ILE A 329 -2.31 -15.71 11.15
C ILE A 329 -3.38 -16.14 12.16
N GLU A 330 -3.33 -15.58 13.37
CA GLU A 330 -4.32 -15.88 14.41
C GLU A 330 -5.72 -15.37 14.02
N THR A 331 -5.78 -14.13 13.52
CA THR A 331 -7.03 -13.50 13.08
C THR A 331 -7.64 -14.25 11.89
N GLU A 332 -6.80 -14.75 10.98
CA GLU A 332 -7.25 -15.47 9.79
C GLU A 332 -8.03 -16.77 10.10
N LYS A 333 -7.88 -17.34 11.31
CA LYS A 333 -8.65 -18.52 11.75
C LYS A 333 -10.15 -18.28 11.81
N ILE A 334 -10.58 -17.03 12.04
CA ILE A 334 -12.00 -16.62 12.08
C ILE A 334 -12.36 -15.75 10.87
N TYR A 335 -11.50 -15.72 9.84
CA TYR A 335 -11.74 -14.86 8.69
C TYR A 335 -13.02 -15.29 7.95
N PRO A 336 -13.91 -14.35 7.64
CA PRO A 336 -15.11 -14.63 6.85
C PRO A 336 -14.75 -14.85 5.37
N TYR A 337 -14.21 -16.04 5.04
CA TYR A 337 -13.87 -16.46 3.69
C TYR A 337 -15.10 -16.53 2.77
N TYR A 338 -14.85 -16.57 1.45
CA TYR A 338 -15.89 -16.62 0.41
C TYR A 338 -16.81 -15.39 0.47
N LYS A 339 -16.18 -14.20 0.51
CA LYS A 339 -16.89 -12.93 0.59
C LYS A 339 -17.71 -12.69 -0.67
N ASP A 340 -19.01 -12.48 -0.48
CA ASP A 340 -19.88 -11.88 -1.47
C ASP A 340 -20.15 -10.42 -1.13
N TYR A 341 -19.71 -9.51 -2.00
CA TYR A 341 -19.98 -8.07 -1.88
C TYR A 341 -21.19 -7.63 -2.72
N GLY A 342 -22.04 -8.57 -3.17
CA GLY A 342 -23.14 -8.32 -4.09
C GLY A 342 -22.62 -7.89 -5.47
N ILE A 343 -21.48 -8.44 -5.90
CA ILE A 343 -20.82 -8.07 -7.15
C ILE A 343 -21.58 -8.71 -8.30
N LYS A 344 -22.17 -7.89 -9.18
CA LYS A 344 -22.63 -8.34 -10.49
C LYS A 344 -21.47 -8.23 -11.47
N GLU A 345 -20.90 -9.38 -11.84
CA GLU A 345 -19.76 -9.43 -12.75
C GLU A 345 -20.13 -8.91 -14.14
N LYS A 346 -19.33 -7.97 -14.64
CA LYS A 346 -19.50 -7.38 -15.97
C LYS A 346 -18.47 -7.89 -16.98
N THR A 347 -17.53 -8.74 -16.55
CA THR A 347 -16.45 -9.27 -17.38
C THR A 347 -16.41 -10.79 -17.30
N SER A 348 -16.05 -11.44 -18.41
CA SER A 348 -15.87 -12.89 -18.48
C SER A 348 -14.84 -13.38 -17.45
N THR A 349 -13.68 -12.71 -17.35
CA THR A 349 -12.64 -13.04 -16.38
C THR A 349 -13.15 -13.00 -14.94
N GLY A 350 -13.98 -12.00 -14.59
CA GLY A 350 -14.56 -11.89 -13.26
C GLY A 350 -15.58 -12.98 -12.97
N ALA A 351 -16.49 -13.25 -13.93
CA ALA A 351 -17.49 -14.31 -13.80
C ALA A 351 -16.85 -15.70 -13.64
N ILE A 352 -15.79 -15.98 -14.41
CA ILE A 352 -15.01 -17.23 -14.32
C ILE A 352 -14.28 -17.33 -12.99
N ALA A 353 -13.67 -16.24 -12.51
CA ALA A 353 -13.01 -16.24 -11.21
C ALA A 353 -14.01 -16.51 -10.08
N LYS A 354 -15.21 -15.92 -10.14
CA LYS A 354 -16.29 -16.21 -9.19
C LYS A 354 -16.68 -17.69 -9.23
N ALA A 355 -16.96 -18.22 -10.42
CA ALA A 355 -17.34 -19.62 -10.59
C ALA A 355 -16.26 -20.59 -10.07
N ALA A 356 -14.97 -20.27 -10.28
CA ALA A 356 -13.87 -21.07 -9.76
C ALA A 356 -13.74 -20.98 -8.23
N VAL A 357 -14.09 -19.85 -7.62
CA VAL A 357 -14.13 -19.71 -6.16
C VAL A 357 -15.30 -20.48 -5.55
N ASP A 358 -16.48 -20.41 -6.17
CA ASP A 358 -17.64 -21.21 -5.74
C ASP A 358 -17.31 -22.71 -5.88
N LEU A 359 -16.75 -23.13 -7.01
CA LEU A 359 -16.32 -24.50 -7.25
C LEU A 359 -15.25 -24.96 -6.24
N SER A 360 -14.28 -24.11 -5.88
CA SER A 360 -13.22 -24.47 -4.92
C SER A 360 -13.77 -24.78 -3.53
N LYS A 361 -14.84 -24.09 -3.13
CA LYS A 361 -15.57 -24.34 -1.90
C LYS A 361 -16.23 -25.71 -1.93
N ASP A 362 -16.99 -26.00 -2.98
CA ASP A 362 -17.82 -27.20 -3.08
C ASP A 362 -16.98 -28.48 -3.15
N ILE A 363 -15.89 -28.46 -3.93
CA ILE A 363 -15.01 -29.63 -4.10
C ILE A 363 -13.83 -29.64 -3.11
N LYS A 364 -13.77 -28.67 -2.20
CA LYS A 364 -12.68 -28.49 -1.22
C LYS A 364 -11.29 -28.47 -1.88
N ALA A 365 -11.15 -27.71 -2.96
CA ALA A 365 -9.90 -27.63 -3.70
C ALA A 365 -8.76 -27.11 -2.82
N LYS A 366 -7.56 -27.65 -2.99
CA LYS A 366 -6.36 -27.24 -2.25
C LYS A 366 -5.86 -25.87 -2.69
N ALA A 367 -5.98 -25.57 -3.98
CA ALA A 367 -5.61 -24.28 -4.55
C ALA A 367 -6.41 -23.94 -5.82
N ILE A 368 -6.54 -22.63 -6.06
CA ILE A 368 -6.86 -22.06 -7.36
C ILE A 368 -5.55 -21.56 -7.98
N VAL A 369 -5.30 -21.95 -9.22
CA VAL A 369 -4.09 -21.68 -9.99
C VAL A 369 -4.46 -20.71 -11.09
N ALA A 370 -4.05 -19.46 -10.97
CA ALA A 370 -4.37 -18.38 -11.90
C ALA A 370 -3.19 -18.12 -12.84
N PHE A 371 -3.29 -18.58 -14.08
CA PHE A 371 -2.40 -18.15 -15.14
C PHE A 371 -2.79 -16.73 -15.57
N THR A 372 -1.82 -15.82 -15.55
CA THR A 372 -2.11 -14.40 -15.73
C THR A 372 -0.92 -13.63 -16.29
N LYS A 373 -1.19 -12.76 -17.27
CA LYS A 373 -0.17 -11.86 -17.83
C LYS A 373 -0.09 -10.52 -17.12
N SER A 374 -1.23 -9.96 -16.70
CA SER A 374 -1.33 -8.64 -16.04
C SER A 374 -1.69 -8.72 -14.55
N GLY A 375 -1.85 -9.94 -14.02
CA GLY A 375 -2.33 -10.19 -12.66
C GLY A 375 -3.85 -10.08 -12.48
N LYS A 376 -4.60 -9.65 -13.50
CA LYS A 376 -6.06 -9.42 -13.39
C LYS A 376 -6.83 -10.68 -12.97
N THR A 377 -6.42 -11.85 -13.44
CA THR A 377 -7.07 -13.13 -13.07
C THR A 377 -6.89 -13.44 -11.59
N ALA A 378 -5.65 -13.34 -11.10
CA ALA A 378 -5.33 -13.54 -9.69
C ALA A 378 -6.06 -12.54 -8.78
N ARG A 379 -6.15 -11.26 -9.17
CA ARG A 379 -6.91 -10.24 -8.43
C ARG A 379 -8.42 -10.54 -8.41
N ASN A 380 -8.99 -11.00 -9.52
CA ASN A 380 -10.41 -11.38 -9.56
C ASN A 380 -10.72 -12.63 -8.72
N VAL A 381 -9.79 -13.56 -8.55
CA VAL A 381 -9.95 -14.66 -7.58
C VAL A 381 -9.84 -14.12 -6.16
N SER A 382 -8.80 -13.31 -5.89
CA SER A 382 -8.50 -12.76 -4.57
C SER A 382 -9.65 -11.94 -3.98
N LYS A 383 -10.38 -11.16 -4.78
CA LYS A 383 -11.48 -10.31 -4.28
C LYS A 383 -12.61 -11.10 -3.62
N TYR A 384 -12.84 -12.35 -4.02
CA TYR A 384 -13.84 -13.23 -3.41
C TYR A 384 -13.34 -13.95 -2.14
N ARG A 385 -12.08 -13.70 -1.76
CA ARG A 385 -11.46 -14.18 -0.52
C ARG A 385 -11.60 -15.70 -0.28
N PRO A 386 -11.21 -16.57 -1.22
CA PRO A 386 -11.29 -18.02 -1.02
C PRO A 386 -10.35 -18.50 0.10
N GLU A 387 -10.77 -19.54 0.81
CA GLU A 387 -9.96 -20.17 1.87
C GLU A 387 -8.76 -20.92 1.28
N CYS A 388 -8.95 -21.63 0.15
CA CYS A 388 -7.87 -22.35 -0.55
C CYS A 388 -6.74 -21.44 -1.01
N LYS A 389 -5.55 -21.99 -1.30
CA LYS A 389 -4.42 -21.18 -1.81
C LYS A 389 -4.79 -20.53 -3.16
N ILE A 390 -4.19 -19.37 -3.46
CA ILE A 390 -4.27 -18.75 -4.78
C ILE A 390 -2.85 -18.70 -5.32
N LEU A 391 -2.53 -19.50 -6.32
CA LEU A 391 -1.21 -19.51 -6.95
C LEU A 391 -1.25 -18.66 -8.20
N ALA A 392 -0.37 -17.67 -8.30
CA ALA A 392 -0.22 -16.89 -9.53
C ALA A 392 0.95 -17.40 -10.36
N ILE A 393 0.65 -17.69 -11.63
CA ILE A 393 1.61 -18.09 -12.65
C ILE A 393 1.57 -17.03 -13.74
N THR A 394 2.72 -16.55 -14.17
CA THR A 394 2.83 -15.45 -15.13
C THR A 394 3.97 -15.69 -16.11
N HIS A 395 4.02 -14.91 -17.17
CA HIS A 395 5.12 -14.88 -18.14
C HIS A 395 6.11 -13.74 -17.88
N ASP A 396 5.85 -12.96 -16.83
CA ASP A 396 6.57 -11.73 -16.53
C ASP A 396 6.87 -11.64 -15.03
N GLU A 397 8.15 -11.56 -14.70
CA GLU A 397 8.61 -11.39 -13.33
C GLU A 397 8.10 -10.10 -12.68
N LYS A 398 7.91 -9.01 -13.44
CA LYS A 398 7.39 -7.76 -12.88
C LYS A 398 5.98 -7.97 -12.35
N THR A 399 5.13 -8.61 -13.14
CA THR A 399 3.77 -9.01 -12.73
C THR A 399 3.80 -9.95 -11.54
N LEU A 400 4.73 -10.92 -11.50
CA LEU A 400 4.88 -11.83 -10.37
C LEU A 400 5.13 -11.05 -9.07
N ARG A 401 6.10 -10.11 -9.09
CA ARG A 401 6.41 -9.25 -7.94
C ARG A 401 5.24 -8.35 -7.56
N ARG A 402 4.58 -7.70 -8.53
CA ARG A 402 3.41 -6.84 -8.29
C ARG A 402 2.26 -7.58 -7.60
N LEU A 403 2.13 -8.89 -7.80
CA LEU A 403 1.13 -9.71 -7.12
C LEU A 403 1.46 -10.00 -5.64
N SER A 404 2.68 -9.72 -5.16
CA SER A 404 3.05 -9.91 -3.75
C SER A 404 2.23 -9.06 -2.77
N ILE A 405 1.60 -7.97 -3.24
CA ILE A 405 0.72 -7.11 -2.42
C ILE A 405 -0.74 -7.58 -2.38
N VAL A 406 -1.15 -8.49 -3.27
CA VAL A 406 -2.56 -8.88 -3.44
C VAL A 406 -2.93 -9.95 -2.40
N TRP A 407 -4.04 -9.77 -1.69
CA TRP A 407 -4.48 -10.68 -0.63
C TRP A 407 -4.51 -12.13 -1.10
N GLY A 408 -3.94 -13.04 -0.29
CA GLY A 408 -4.03 -14.48 -0.50
C GLY A 408 -3.26 -15.04 -1.71
N VAL A 409 -2.82 -14.18 -2.64
CA VAL A 409 -2.06 -14.57 -3.82
C VAL A 409 -0.63 -14.93 -3.41
N GLU A 410 -0.20 -16.12 -3.79
CA GLU A 410 1.17 -16.59 -3.73
C GLU A 410 1.76 -16.45 -5.13
N PRO A 411 2.69 -15.50 -5.36
CA PRO A 411 3.44 -15.45 -6.60
C PRO A 411 4.31 -16.70 -6.69
N TYR A 412 3.92 -17.63 -7.57
CA TYR A 412 4.39 -19.01 -7.50
C TYR A 412 5.55 -19.29 -8.46
N MET A 413 5.37 -18.98 -9.75
CA MET A 413 6.40 -19.18 -10.76
C MET A 413 6.19 -18.32 -12.01
N VAL A 414 7.28 -18.14 -12.75
CA VAL A 414 7.24 -17.65 -14.14
C VAL A 414 7.34 -18.85 -15.08
N VAL A 415 6.50 -18.88 -16.11
CA VAL A 415 6.53 -19.87 -17.19
C VAL A 415 6.69 -19.17 -18.52
N GLU A 416 7.30 -19.82 -19.50
CA GLU A 416 7.39 -19.25 -20.85
C GLU A 416 6.00 -19.06 -21.47
N SER A 417 5.82 -17.97 -22.22
CA SER A 417 4.57 -17.72 -22.91
C SER A 417 4.42 -18.73 -24.05
N ASN A 418 3.33 -19.49 -24.05
CA ASN A 418 3.03 -20.46 -25.10
C ASN A 418 1.55 -20.35 -25.49
N GLU A 419 1.26 -20.43 -26.79
CA GLU A 419 -0.13 -20.42 -27.27
C GLU A 419 -0.90 -21.67 -26.82
N ASN A 420 -0.18 -22.80 -26.68
CA ASN A 420 -0.73 -24.05 -26.17
C ASN A 420 -0.72 -24.08 -24.63
N THR A 421 -1.91 -24.00 -24.06
CA THR A 421 -2.11 -24.01 -22.61
C THR A 421 -1.69 -25.30 -21.92
N ASP A 422 -1.76 -26.45 -22.60
CA ASP A 422 -1.36 -27.73 -22.01
C ASP A 422 0.15 -27.79 -21.74
N ILE A 423 0.98 -27.09 -22.53
CA ILE A 423 2.42 -27.00 -22.29
C ILE A 423 2.68 -26.24 -20.99
N MET A 424 2.03 -25.09 -20.81
CA MET A 424 2.16 -24.28 -19.59
C MET A 424 1.63 -25.04 -18.36
N LEU A 425 0.53 -25.78 -18.52
CA LEU A 425 -0.01 -26.66 -17.47
C LEU A 425 0.96 -27.78 -17.11
N LYS A 426 1.62 -28.42 -18.09
CA LYS A 426 2.62 -29.47 -17.86
C LYS A 426 3.81 -28.96 -17.04
N GLU A 427 4.31 -27.77 -17.36
CA GLU A 427 5.41 -27.14 -16.62
C GLU A 427 5.02 -26.87 -15.17
N PHE A 428 3.83 -26.28 -14.95
CA PHE A 428 3.27 -26.07 -13.63
C PHE A 428 3.13 -27.38 -12.84
N ILE A 429 2.49 -28.41 -13.43
CA ILE A 429 2.28 -29.70 -12.77
C ILE A 429 3.63 -30.31 -12.35
N THR A 430 4.60 -30.30 -13.26
CA THR A 430 5.94 -30.84 -13.00
C THR A 430 6.63 -30.14 -11.83
N TYR A 431 6.50 -28.81 -11.75
CA TYR A 431 7.08 -28.04 -10.65
C TYR A 431 6.30 -28.23 -9.34
N ALA A 432 4.98 -28.09 -9.39
CA ALA A 432 4.12 -28.02 -8.22
C ALA A 432 4.03 -29.33 -7.44
N TYR A 433 3.88 -30.46 -8.14
CA TYR A 433 3.76 -31.78 -7.51
C TYR A 433 5.09 -32.37 -7.05
N LYS A 434 6.23 -31.82 -7.52
CA LYS A 434 7.54 -32.16 -6.95
C LYS A 434 7.81 -31.50 -5.61
N LYS A 435 7.14 -30.38 -5.32
CA LYS A 435 7.53 -29.47 -4.24
C LYS A 435 6.45 -29.27 -3.19
N ASP A 436 5.22 -28.96 -3.59
CA ASP A 436 4.21 -28.37 -2.71
C ASP A 436 2.87 -29.12 -2.68
N PHE A 437 2.60 -30.02 -3.63
CA PHE A 437 1.32 -30.73 -3.78
C PHE A 437 1.51 -32.24 -3.96
N LYS A 438 0.50 -33.01 -3.54
CA LYS A 438 0.44 -34.47 -3.70
C LYS A 438 -0.59 -34.84 -4.77
N PRO A 439 -0.45 -35.98 -5.49
CA PRO A 439 -1.42 -36.41 -6.51
C PRO A 439 -2.88 -36.40 -6.08
N GLU A 440 -3.16 -36.56 -4.78
CA GLU A 440 -4.50 -36.55 -4.18
C GLU A 440 -5.08 -35.14 -3.96
N ASP A 441 -4.26 -34.10 -4.03
CA ASP A 441 -4.73 -32.71 -3.93
C ASP A 441 -5.50 -32.32 -5.19
N THR A 442 -6.73 -31.83 -5.01
CA THR A 442 -7.52 -31.28 -6.13
C THR A 442 -7.17 -29.80 -6.34
N LEU A 443 -6.80 -29.44 -7.56
CA LEU A 443 -6.51 -28.05 -7.94
C LEU A 443 -7.52 -27.56 -8.98
N ILE A 444 -7.79 -26.25 -8.99
CA ILE A 444 -8.58 -25.61 -10.04
C ILE A 444 -7.66 -24.66 -10.80
N THR A 445 -7.55 -24.82 -12.12
CA THR A 445 -6.76 -23.92 -12.96
C THR A 445 -7.66 -22.97 -13.74
N LEU A 446 -7.20 -21.73 -13.84
CA LEU A 446 -7.78 -20.68 -14.66
C LEU A 446 -6.78 -20.30 -15.74
N VAL A 447 -7.14 -20.59 -17.00
CA VAL A 447 -6.32 -20.31 -18.19
C VAL A 447 -7.15 -19.61 -19.26
N GLY A 448 -6.49 -18.91 -20.18
CA GLY A 448 -7.14 -18.39 -21.39
C GLY A 448 -7.04 -19.40 -22.53
N PHE A 449 -8.02 -19.42 -23.44
CA PHE A 449 -8.03 -20.36 -24.58
C PHE A 449 -6.73 -20.31 -25.40
N VAL A 450 -6.24 -19.09 -25.66
CA VAL A 450 -4.88 -18.86 -26.17
C VAL A 450 -4.03 -18.35 -25.02
N GLY A 451 -2.93 -19.05 -24.74
CA GLY A 451 -1.97 -18.64 -23.72
C GLY A 451 -1.25 -17.34 -24.07
N GLY A 452 -0.75 -16.62 -23.06
CA GLY A 452 0.03 -15.39 -23.28
C GLY A 452 -0.76 -14.13 -23.65
N LEU A 453 -2.10 -14.18 -23.80
CA LEU A 453 -2.94 -13.01 -24.08
C LEU A 453 -3.55 -12.40 -22.81
N THR A 454 -3.58 -11.07 -22.74
CA THR A 454 -4.17 -10.35 -21.59
C THR A 454 -5.70 -10.38 -21.69
N GLY A 455 -6.39 -10.74 -20.60
CA GLY A 455 -7.85 -10.71 -20.52
C GLY A 455 -8.56 -11.88 -21.21
N SER A 456 -7.82 -12.88 -21.67
CA SER A 456 -8.36 -14.05 -22.38
C SER A 456 -8.83 -15.19 -21.48
N THR A 457 -8.77 -15.06 -20.15
CA THR A 457 -9.19 -16.12 -19.21
C THR A 457 -10.62 -16.57 -19.52
N SER A 458 -10.76 -17.82 -19.95
CA SER A 458 -12.01 -18.38 -20.48
C SER A 458 -12.28 -19.82 -20.01
N ILE A 459 -11.30 -20.51 -19.42
CA ILE A 459 -11.38 -21.93 -19.08
C ILE A 459 -11.18 -22.14 -17.57
N ILE A 460 -12.04 -22.97 -16.99
CA ILE A 460 -11.86 -23.57 -15.66
C ILE A 460 -11.57 -25.05 -15.88
N ARG A 461 -10.43 -25.55 -15.40
CA ARG A 461 -10.10 -26.98 -15.43
C ARG A 461 -9.84 -27.47 -14.01
N ILE A 462 -10.47 -28.57 -13.64
CA ILE A 462 -10.16 -29.27 -12.40
C ILE A 462 -9.00 -30.20 -12.72
N LEU A 463 -7.93 -30.16 -11.92
CA LEU A 463 -6.83 -31.11 -11.97
C LEU A 463 -6.96 -32.09 -10.81
N ARG A 464 -7.11 -33.36 -11.15
CA ARG A 464 -7.12 -34.49 -10.22
C ARG A 464 -6.01 -35.47 -10.56
N LYS A 465 -5.82 -36.46 -9.69
CA LYS A 465 -4.84 -37.55 -9.84
C LYS A 465 -4.90 -38.21 -11.22
N GLU A 466 -6.11 -38.43 -11.75
CA GLU A 466 -6.32 -39.10 -13.02
C GLU A 466 -5.79 -38.28 -14.20
N ASP A 467 -5.90 -36.94 -14.11
CA ASP A 467 -5.46 -36.01 -15.15
C ASP A 467 -3.93 -35.91 -15.24
N LEU A 468 -3.21 -36.16 -14.14
CA LEU A 468 -1.75 -36.10 -14.10
C LEU A 468 -1.10 -37.11 -15.06
N LYS A 469 -1.76 -38.23 -15.32
CA LYS A 469 -1.29 -39.25 -16.27
C LYS A 469 -1.23 -38.74 -17.71
N GLN A 470 -2.11 -37.80 -18.08
CA GLN A 470 -2.14 -37.20 -19.42
C GLN A 470 -0.94 -36.28 -19.67
N PHE A 471 -0.22 -35.88 -18.62
CA PHE A 471 0.94 -35.00 -18.68
C PHE A 471 2.27 -35.74 -18.51
N ASP A 472 2.28 -37.08 -18.67
CA ASP A 472 3.43 -37.96 -18.44
C ASP A 472 4.04 -37.86 -17.03
N PHE A 473 3.26 -37.41 -16.04
CA PHE A 473 3.74 -37.33 -14.67
C PHE A 473 3.77 -38.74 -14.06
N LYS A 474 4.97 -39.24 -13.73
CA LYS A 474 5.12 -40.50 -12.99
C LYS A 474 4.64 -40.29 -11.55
N ILE A 475 3.49 -40.89 -11.22
CA ILE A 475 2.87 -40.88 -9.89
C ILE A 475 3.77 -41.58 -8.88
#